data_AF-A0A7J6ERA6-F1
#
_entry.id   AF-A0A7J6ERA6-F1
#
_cell.length_a   1.000
_cell.length_b   1.000
_cell.length_c   1.000
_cell.angle_alpha   90.00
_cell.angle_beta   90.00
_cell.angle_gamma   90.00
#
_symmetry.space_group_name_H-M   'P 1'
#
loop_
_entity.id
_entity.type
_entity.pdbx_description
1 polymer ?
#
loop_
_entity_poly.entity_id
_entity_poly.type
_entity_poly.pdbx_seq_one_letter_code
_entity_poly.pdbx_strand_id
1 'polypeptide(L)'
;MEGIAMPPENKRLNIEASSSNPLSAIADAFEDLSNLIINHQIHHHHDHDDECFRLRLDTFSEACSLISFLFGCLGLAFKFAECEYVSKVHNLIEASKTHETLHSMLDCDVANHTVKTSGSNSRNLRRVRQGLDLIRALFEQFLSNEYGAASTAYAQVCAPYHSWAIRTAVAAG
;
A
#
# COMPACT_ATOMS: atom_id res chain seq x y z
N MET A 1 24.63 -39.96 -14.23
CA MET A 1 25.04 -38.69 -13.60
C MET A 1 24.63 -37.59 -14.56
N GLU A 2 23.37 -37.17 -14.49
CA GLU A 2 22.88 -36.02 -15.24
C GLU A 2 22.85 -34.82 -14.29
N GLY A 3 23.56 -33.75 -14.67
CA GLY A 3 23.67 -32.53 -13.90
C GLY A 3 22.36 -31.75 -13.94
N ILE A 4 21.83 -31.43 -12.75
CA ILE A 4 20.66 -30.60 -12.57
C ILE A 4 21.06 -29.14 -12.85
N ALA A 5 20.48 -28.55 -13.89
CA ALA A 5 20.64 -27.13 -14.20
C ALA A 5 19.96 -26.28 -13.11
N MET A 6 20.71 -25.30 -12.58
CA MET A 6 20.16 -24.28 -11.67
C MET A 6 19.24 -23.32 -12.43
N PRO A 7 18.10 -22.91 -11.86
CA PRO A 7 17.22 -21.91 -12.46
C PRO A 7 17.90 -20.52 -12.48
N PRO A 8 17.56 -19.66 -13.45
CA PRO A 8 18.23 -18.39 -13.67
C PRO A 8 17.99 -17.42 -12.50
N GLU A 9 19.05 -16.70 -12.13
CA GLU A 9 19.03 -15.64 -11.15
C GLU A 9 17.95 -14.60 -11.48
N ASN A 10 17.15 -14.30 -10.47
CA ASN A 10 16.08 -13.32 -10.54
C ASN A 10 16.69 -11.95 -10.84
N LYS A 11 16.39 -11.41 -12.02
CA LYS A 11 16.87 -10.10 -12.49
C LYS A 11 16.44 -9.05 -11.49
N ARG A 12 17.35 -8.67 -10.58
CA ARG A 12 17.20 -7.47 -9.74
C ARG A 12 16.88 -6.32 -10.68
N LEU A 13 15.72 -5.71 -10.48
CA LEU A 13 15.38 -4.45 -11.14
C LEU A 13 16.48 -3.45 -10.78
N ASN A 14 17.35 -3.22 -11.75
CA ASN A 14 18.38 -2.20 -11.72
C ASN A 14 17.62 -0.88 -11.79
N ILE A 15 17.40 -0.24 -10.64
CA ILE A 15 16.90 1.13 -10.58
C ILE A 15 18.08 2.00 -11.05
N GLU A 16 18.16 2.22 -12.36
CA GLU A 16 19.06 3.22 -12.91
C GLU A 16 18.54 4.61 -12.52
N ALA A 17 19.45 5.38 -11.94
CA ALA A 17 19.33 6.74 -11.45
C ALA A 17 18.38 7.66 -12.25
N SER A 18 17.17 7.84 -11.72
CA SER A 18 16.61 9.18 -11.55
C SER A 18 17.16 9.74 -10.25
N SER A 19 17.63 10.98 -10.23
CA SER A 19 18.33 11.63 -9.11
C SER A 19 17.46 11.98 -7.89
N SER A 20 16.42 11.19 -7.61
CA SER A 20 15.58 11.33 -6.42
C SER A 20 15.79 10.14 -5.47
N ASN A 21 15.96 10.44 -4.19
CA ASN A 21 16.01 9.44 -3.13
C ASN A 21 14.64 8.71 -3.08
N PRO A 22 14.58 7.36 -2.90
CA PRO A 22 13.31 6.65 -2.75
C PRO A 22 12.32 7.29 -1.77
N LEU A 23 12.80 7.89 -0.67
CA LEU A 23 11.96 8.61 0.29
C LEU A 23 11.39 9.91 -0.29
N SER A 24 12.13 10.66 -1.10
CA SER A 24 11.62 11.87 -1.73
C SER A 24 10.58 11.53 -2.79
N ALA A 25 10.84 10.50 -3.63
CA ALA A 25 9.85 10.03 -4.60
C ALA A 25 8.53 9.58 -3.95
N ILE A 26 8.60 8.92 -2.78
CA ILE A 26 7.41 8.58 -1.98
C ILE A 26 6.72 9.85 -1.49
N ALA A 27 7.47 10.80 -0.91
CA ALA A 27 6.90 12.04 -0.40
C ALA A 27 6.18 12.83 -1.50
N ASP A 28 6.85 13.04 -2.64
CA ASP A 28 6.33 13.76 -3.81
C ASP A 28 5.02 13.11 -4.30
N ALA A 29 5.01 11.79 -4.48
CA ALA A 29 3.83 11.07 -4.96
C ALA A 29 2.62 11.19 -4.02
N PHE A 30 2.85 11.12 -2.69
CA PHE A 30 1.76 11.26 -1.71
C PHE A 30 1.35 12.73 -1.48
N GLU A 31 2.25 13.69 -1.69
CA GLU A 31 1.92 15.12 -1.70
C GLU A 31 1.03 15.46 -2.91
N ASP A 32 1.36 14.96 -4.10
CA ASP A 32 0.51 15.10 -5.30
C ASP A 32 -0.89 14.51 -5.08
N LEU A 33 -0.97 13.29 -4.52
CA LEU A 33 -2.25 12.68 -4.16
C LEU A 33 -3.04 13.53 -3.15
N SER A 34 -2.37 14.06 -2.12
CA SER A 34 -2.99 14.93 -1.12
C SER A 34 -3.53 16.21 -1.75
N ASN A 35 -2.75 16.85 -2.63
CA ASN A 35 -3.15 18.05 -3.34
C ASN A 35 -4.38 17.81 -4.23
N LEU A 36 -4.46 16.67 -4.92
CA LEU A 36 -5.64 16.28 -5.69
C LEU A 36 -6.89 16.17 -4.80
N ILE A 37 -6.77 15.52 -3.64
CA ILE A 37 -7.88 15.35 -2.68
C ILE A 37 -8.31 16.72 -2.10
N ILE A 38 -7.36 17.54 -1.67
CA ILE A 38 -7.63 18.84 -1.02
C ILE A 38 -8.22 19.84 -2.00
N ASN A 39 -7.63 20.00 -3.19
CA ASN A 39 -8.09 20.94 -4.20
C ASN A 39 -9.56 20.67 -4.55
N HIS A 40 -9.91 19.39 -4.69
CA HIS A 40 -11.30 19.05 -4.89
C HIS A 40 -12.21 19.43 -3.70
N GLN A 41 -11.82 19.11 -2.47
CA GLN A 41 -12.62 19.45 -1.28
C GLN A 41 -12.89 20.95 -1.17
N ILE A 42 -11.94 21.79 -1.60
CA ILE A 42 -12.09 23.25 -1.64
C ILE A 42 -13.09 23.67 -2.70
N HIS A 43 -13.02 23.10 -3.92
CA HIS A 43 -13.91 23.49 -5.03
C HIS A 43 -15.37 23.04 -4.83
N HIS A 44 -15.60 21.89 -4.19
CA HIS A 44 -16.97 21.42 -3.90
C HIS A 44 -17.71 22.21 -2.83
N HIS A 45 -17.00 22.99 -2.02
CA HIS A 45 -17.63 23.83 -1.00
C HIS A 45 -18.32 25.08 -1.61
N HIS A 46 -18.11 25.34 -2.90
CA HIS A 46 -18.51 26.57 -3.59
C HIS A 46 -19.48 26.38 -4.77
N ASP A 47 -19.69 25.15 -5.26
CA ASP A 47 -20.57 24.87 -6.40
C ASP A 47 -21.61 23.79 -6.07
N HIS A 48 -22.83 23.96 -6.59
CA HIS A 48 -24.01 23.14 -6.24
C HIS A 48 -24.13 21.86 -7.11
N ASP A 49 -23.08 21.53 -7.88
CA ASP A 49 -23.04 20.39 -8.80
C ASP A 49 -22.42 19.15 -8.15
N ASP A 50 -23.10 18.02 -8.36
CA ASP A 50 -22.93 16.69 -7.77
C ASP A 50 -21.76 15.89 -8.38
N GLU A 51 -20.62 16.53 -8.68
CA GLU A 51 -19.43 15.85 -9.23
C GLU A 51 -18.53 15.30 -8.12
N CYS A 52 -18.98 14.25 -7.43
CA CYS A 52 -18.18 13.58 -6.39
C CYS A 52 -16.76 13.25 -6.87
N PHE A 53 -15.71 13.86 -6.28
CA PHE A 53 -14.33 13.53 -6.64
C PHE A 53 -14.02 12.07 -6.64
N ARG A 54 -13.47 11.66 -7.77
CA ARG A 54 -13.09 10.28 -7.99
C ARG A 54 -11.58 10.22 -8.19
N LEU A 55 -10.88 9.88 -7.10
CA LEU A 55 -9.45 9.59 -7.18
C LEU A 55 -9.22 8.42 -8.15
N ARG A 56 -8.39 8.67 -9.16
CA ARG A 56 -8.00 7.68 -10.17
C ARG A 56 -7.30 6.49 -9.52
N LEU A 57 -7.73 5.29 -9.90
CA LEU A 57 -7.25 4.06 -9.27
C LEU A 57 -5.80 3.78 -9.65
N ASP A 58 -5.42 4.03 -10.90
CA ASP A 58 -4.05 3.83 -11.36
C ASP A 58 -3.09 4.77 -10.62
N THR A 59 -3.36 6.08 -10.57
CA THR A 59 -2.56 7.07 -9.84
C THR A 59 -2.37 6.68 -8.38
N PHE A 60 -3.46 6.29 -7.70
CA PHE A 60 -3.39 5.80 -6.32
C PHE A 60 -2.53 4.53 -6.19
N SER A 61 -2.72 3.56 -7.08
CA SER A 61 -2.02 2.27 -7.03
C SER A 61 -0.53 2.40 -7.35
N GLU A 62 -0.15 3.30 -8.25
CA GLU A 62 1.24 3.61 -8.59
C GLU A 62 1.95 4.25 -7.41
N ALA A 63 1.35 5.25 -6.76
CA ALA A 63 1.92 5.82 -5.54
C ALA A 63 2.08 4.77 -4.42
N CYS A 64 1.07 3.91 -4.25
CA CYS A 64 1.14 2.80 -3.28
C CYS A 64 2.26 1.80 -3.60
N SER A 65 2.61 1.62 -4.88
CA SER A 65 3.67 0.69 -5.28
C SER A 65 5.05 1.11 -4.75
N LEU A 66 5.31 2.41 -4.62
CA LEU A 66 6.55 2.97 -4.10
C LEU A 66 6.82 2.54 -2.64
N ILE A 67 5.75 2.38 -1.86
CA ILE A 67 5.82 1.96 -0.44
C ILE A 67 6.39 0.54 -0.28
N SER A 68 6.28 -0.30 -1.32
CA SER A 68 6.83 -1.67 -1.29
C SER A 68 8.33 -1.68 -0.96
N PHE A 69 9.06 -0.65 -1.39
CA PHE A 69 10.47 -0.47 -1.05
C PHE A 69 10.70 -0.42 0.46
N LEU A 70 9.87 0.32 1.20
CA LEU A 70 10.00 0.50 2.64
C LEU A 70 9.77 -0.81 3.41
N PHE A 71 8.83 -1.64 2.97
CA PHE A 71 8.63 -2.97 3.55
C PHE A 71 9.86 -3.87 3.38
N GLY A 72 10.56 -3.75 2.25
CA GLY A 72 11.82 -4.47 2.02
C GLY A 72 12.96 -4.04 2.95
N CYS A 73 12.94 -2.79 3.44
CA CYS A 73 13.94 -2.29 4.38
C CYS A 73 13.77 -2.83 5.81
N LEU A 74 12.63 -3.42 6.15
CA LEU A 74 12.34 -3.96 7.49
C LEU A 74 12.97 -5.34 7.75
N GLY A 75 13.68 -5.89 6.77
CA GLY A 75 14.41 -7.15 6.90
C GLY A 75 13.53 -8.40 6.77
N LEU A 76 14.15 -9.57 6.99
CA LEU A 76 13.53 -10.88 6.73
C LEU A 76 12.26 -11.13 7.55
N ALA A 77 12.19 -10.59 8.77
CA ALA A 77 11.03 -10.67 9.66
C ALA A 77 9.74 -10.15 9.02
N PHE A 78 9.86 -9.15 8.14
CA PHE A 78 8.73 -8.48 7.49
C PHE A 78 8.55 -8.91 6.04
N LYS A 79 9.29 -9.93 5.55
CA LYS A 79 9.18 -10.36 4.15
C LYS A 79 7.77 -10.82 3.78
N PHE A 80 7.07 -11.46 4.71
CA PHE A 80 5.67 -11.82 4.52
C PHE A 80 4.78 -10.57 4.36
N ALA A 81 5.00 -9.54 5.15
CA ALA A 81 4.24 -8.28 5.06
C ALA A 81 4.51 -7.57 3.73
N GLU A 82 5.77 -7.56 3.27
CA GLU A 82 6.13 -7.06 1.94
C GLU A 82 5.38 -7.82 0.83
N CYS A 83 5.45 -9.16 0.84
CA CYS A 83 4.78 -9.99 -0.17
C CYS A 83 3.26 -9.79 -0.17
N GLU A 84 2.64 -9.74 1.02
CA GLU A 84 1.20 -9.49 1.15
C GLU A 84 0.83 -8.10 0.60
N TYR A 85 1.57 -7.05 0.97
CA TYR A 85 1.33 -5.69 0.49
C TYR A 85 1.48 -5.59 -1.04
N VAL A 86 2.60 -6.06 -1.57
CA VAL A 86 2.91 -6.05 -3.02
C VAL A 86 1.83 -6.79 -3.81
N SER A 87 1.40 -7.97 -3.33
CA SER A 87 0.32 -8.72 -3.97
C SER A 87 -0.97 -7.91 -4.04
N LYS A 88 -1.34 -7.17 -2.98
CA LYS A 88 -2.60 -6.39 -2.98
C LYS A 88 -2.49 -5.14 -3.84
N VAL A 89 -1.35 -4.46 -3.85
CA VAL A 89 -1.11 -3.33 -4.76
C VAL A 89 -1.17 -3.79 -6.22
N HIS A 90 -0.55 -4.92 -6.56
CA HIS A 90 -0.61 -5.47 -7.91
C HIS A 90 -2.06 -5.76 -8.34
N ASN A 91 -2.89 -6.33 -7.47
CA ASN A 91 -4.31 -6.54 -7.78
C ASN A 91 -5.05 -5.21 -8.06
N LEU A 92 -4.70 -4.11 -7.37
CA LEU A 92 -5.29 -2.80 -7.65
C LEU A 92 -4.82 -2.21 -8.98
N ILE A 93 -3.55 -2.41 -9.34
CA ILE A 93 -3.01 -2.02 -10.66
C ILE A 93 -3.72 -2.82 -11.78
N GLU A 94 -3.98 -4.11 -11.56
CA GLU A 94 -4.75 -4.89 -12.53
C GLU A 94 -6.20 -4.41 -12.62
N ALA A 95 -6.82 -4.08 -11.49
CA ALA A 95 -8.17 -3.52 -11.45
C ALA A 95 -8.27 -2.13 -12.11
N SER A 96 -7.20 -1.34 -12.14
CA SER A 96 -7.21 -0.01 -12.77
C SER A 96 -7.38 -0.07 -14.29
N LYS A 97 -7.09 -1.21 -14.90
CA LYS A 97 -7.32 -1.45 -16.34
C LYS A 97 -8.81 -1.48 -16.70
N THR A 98 -9.69 -1.77 -15.74
CA THR A 98 -11.14 -1.88 -15.94
C THR A 98 -11.95 -0.87 -15.12
N HIS A 99 -11.38 -0.35 -14.02
CA HIS A 99 -11.99 0.66 -13.17
C HIS A 99 -11.15 1.94 -13.17
N GLU A 100 -11.71 3.02 -13.70
CA GLU A 100 -11.01 4.31 -13.76
C GLU A 100 -10.70 4.88 -12.36
N THR A 101 -11.57 4.67 -11.38
CA THR A 101 -11.51 5.38 -10.09
C THR A 101 -11.70 4.42 -8.92
N LEU A 102 -11.20 4.81 -7.74
CA LEU A 102 -11.44 4.05 -6.50
C LEU A 102 -12.93 3.86 -6.23
N HIS A 103 -13.75 4.89 -6.49
CA HIS A 103 -15.19 4.85 -6.30
C HIS A 103 -15.85 3.83 -7.23
N SER A 104 -15.56 3.87 -8.54
CA SER A 104 -16.18 2.93 -9.49
C SER A 104 -15.80 1.47 -9.20
N MET A 105 -14.59 1.24 -8.69
CA MET A 105 -14.16 -0.08 -8.23
C MET A 105 -14.96 -0.55 -6.99
N LEU A 106 -15.17 0.34 -6.00
CA LEU A 106 -15.94 0.03 -4.80
C LEU A 106 -17.43 -0.17 -5.11
N ASP A 107 -18.01 0.69 -5.94
CA ASP A 107 -19.41 0.60 -6.39
C ASP A 107 -19.69 -0.74 -7.07
N CYS A 108 -18.75 -1.21 -7.89
CA CYS A 108 -18.82 -2.53 -8.53
C CYS A 108 -18.87 -3.67 -7.49
N ASP A 109 -18.03 -3.63 -6.47
CA ASP A 109 -18.03 -4.65 -5.41
C ASP A 109 -19.30 -4.58 -4.54
N VAL A 110 -19.86 -3.39 -4.33
CA VAL A 110 -21.12 -3.19 -3.60
C VAL A 110 -22.29 -3.76 -4.40
N ALA A 111 -22.39 -3.41 -5.68
CA ALA A 111 -23.45 -3.88 -6.57
C ALA A 111 -23.46 -5.41 -6.73
N ASN A 112 -22.28 -6.03 -6.71
CA ASN A 112 -22.13 -7.48 -6.81
C ASN A 112 -22.14 -8.21 -5.45
N HIS A 113 -22.31 -7.49 -4.34
CA HIS A 113 -22.24 -8.03 -2.98
C HIS A 113 -20.93 -8.77 -2.66
N THR A 114 -19.81 -8.36 -3.28
CA THR A 114 -18.48 -8.99 -3.14
C THR A 114 -17.52 -8.25 -2.22
N VAL A 115 -17.93 -7.12 -1.64
CA VAL A 115 -17.08 -6.26 -0.77
C VAL A 115 -16.25 -7.07 0.24
N LYS A 116 -16.85 -8.05 0.93
CA LYS A 116 -16.19 -8.84 1.98
C LYS A 116 -15.51 -10.13 1.49
N THR A 117 -15.75 -10.50 0.23
CA THR A 117 -15.24 -11.73 -0.39
C THR A 117 -13.71 -11.73 -0.38
N SER A 118 -13.12 -12.90 -0.15
CA SER A 118 -11.66 -13.04 -0.20
C SER A 118 -11.16 -12.68 -1.60
N GLY A 119 -10.15 -11.82 -1.68
CA GLY A 119 -9.56 -11.39 -2.95
C GLY A 119 -10.30 -10.26 -3.67
N SER A 120 -11.47 -9.80 -3.18
CA SER A 120 -12.17 -8.65 -3.77
C SER A 120 -11.31 -7.39 -3.78
N ASN A 121 -11.59 -6.49 -4.71
CA ASN A 121 -10.84 -5.25 -4.85
C ASN A 121 -11.00 -4.35 -3.63
N SER A 122 -12.18 -4.30 -3.03
CA SER A 122 -12.47 -3.62 -1.76
C SER A 122 -11.60 -4.15 -0.61
N ARG A 123 -11.43 -5.47 -0.53
CA ARG A 123 -10.61 -6.09 0.51
C ARG A 123 -9.11 -5.87 0.26
N ASN A 124 -8.68 -5.92 -1.00
CA ASN A 124 -7.31 -5.57 -1.40
C ASN A 124 -7.00 -4.12 -1.03
N LEU A 125 -7.88 -3.18 -1.37
CA LEU A 125 -7.76 -1.76 -1.00
C LEU A 125 -7.65 -1.57 0.52
N ARG A 126 -8.51 -2.24 1.29
CA ARG A 126 -8.44 -2.17 2.77
C ARG A 126 -7.07 -2.63 3.29
N ARG A 127 -6.47 -3.66 2.69
CA ARG A 127 -5.15 -4.19 3.09
C ARG A 127 -4.01 -3.26 2.67
N VAL A 128 -4.10 -2.64 1.48
CA VAL A 128 -3.15 -1.60 1.05
C VAL A 128 -3.21 -0.41 2.00
N ARG A 129 -4.41 0.10 2.32
CA ARG A 129 -4.58 1.19 3.30
C ARG A 129 -3.96 0.87 4.65
N GLN A 130 -4.16 -0.35 5.16
CA GLN A 130 -3.56 -0.80 6.41
C GLN A 130 -2.02 -0.81 6.34
N GLY A 131 -1.43 -1.15 5.19
CA GLY A 131 0.01 -1.04 4.98
C GLY A 131 0.51 0.40 5.01
N LEU A 132 -0.23 1.33 4.39
CA LEU A 132 0.06 2.77 4.45
C LEU A 132 0.00 3.28 5.90
N ASP A 133 -1.03 2.88 6.64
CA ASP A 133 -1.20 3.26 8.06
C ASP A 133 -0.02 2.77 8.92
N LEU A 134 0.53 1.58 8.63
CA LEU A 134 1.69 1.05 9.34
C LEU A 134 2.94 1.88 9.08
N ILE A 135 3.19 2.25 7.82
CA ILE A 135 4.34 3.07 7.44
C ILE A 135 4.22 4.48 8.01
N ARG A 136 3.02 5.09 7.98
CA ARG A 136 2.76 6.37 8.65
C ARG A 136 3.10 6.29 10.13
N ALA A 137 2.56 5.30 10.85
CA ALA A 137 2.82 5.10 12.27
C ALA A 137 4.32 4.88 12.53
N LEU A 138 5.01 4.12 11.68
CA LEU A 138 6.46 3.91 11.81
C LEU A 138 7.25 5.21 11.71
N PHE A 139 6.93 6.07 10.74
CA PHE A 139 7.57 7.38 10.60
C PHE A 139 7.25 8.32 11.76
N GLU A 140 6.01 8.34 12.25
CA GLU A 140 5.64 9.10 13.46
C GLU A 140 6.48 8.66 14.66
N GLN A 141 6.67 7.34 14.82
CA GLN A 141 7.51 6.79 15.89
C GLN A 141 8.99 7.16 15.71
N PHE A 142 9.54 7.10 14.50
CA PHE A 142 10.92 7.56 14.24
C PHE A 142 11.11 9.04 14.57
N LEU A 143 10.14 9.89 14.26
CA LEU A 143 10.19 11.33 14.59
C LEU A 143 10.07 11.59 16.10
N SER A 144 9.42 10.70 16.84
CA SER A 144 9.29 10.80 18.31
C SER A 144 10.54 10.39 19.10
N ASN A 145 11.57 9.83 18.43
CA ASN A 145 12.81 9.30 19.03
C ASN A 145 12.60 8.20 20.09
N GLU A 146 11.49 7.45 20.02
CA GLU A 146 11.25 6.32 20.91
C GLU A 146 11.90 5.02 20.38
N TYR A 147 12.54 4.27 21.28
CA TYR A 147 13.02 2.92 20.97
C TYR A 147 11.82 1.99 20.71
N GLY A 148 11.96 1.07 19.76
CA GLY A 148 10.91 0.09 19.48
C GLY A 148 9.81 0.58 18.53
N ALA A 149 10.07 1.65 17.76
CA ALA A 149 9.16 2.23 16.77
C ALA A 149 8.36 1.20 15.94
N ALA A 150 9.03 0.16 15.42
CA ALA A 150 8.39 -0.91 14.64
C ALA A 150 7.38 -1.73 15.45
N SER A 151 7.71 -2.06 16.70
CA SER A 151 6.82 -2.80 17.60
C SER A 151 5.60 -1.95 17.98
N THR A 152 5.79 -0.66 18.27
CA THR A 152 4.70 0.26 18.60
C THR A 152 3.77 0.47 17.42
N ALA A 153 4.31 0.74 16.23
CA ALA A 153 3.52 0.91 15.01
C ALA A 153 2.71 -0.36 14.66
N TYR A 154 3.33 -1.54 14.79
CA TYR A 154 2.64 -2.81 14.59
C TYR A 154 1.49 -3.02 15.59
N ALA A 155 1.74 -2.75 16.87
CA ALA A 155 0.74 -2.90 17.93
C ALA A 155 -0.49 -2.02 17.68
N GLN A 156 -0.29 -0.80 17.17
CA GLN A 156 -1.35 0.14 16.87
C GLN A 156 -2.16 -0.25 15.62
N VAL A 157 -1.49 -0.63 14.52
CA VAL A 157 -2.14 -0.73 13.20
C VAL A 157 -2.51 -2.16 12.80
N CYS A 158 -1.66 -3.13 13.14
CA CYS A 158 -1.75 -4.49 12.61
C CYS A 158 -2.28 -5.49 13.64
N ALA A 159 -1.79 -5.42 14.89
CA ALA A 159 -2.11 -6.37 15.94
C ALA A 159 -3.61 -6.61 16.18
N PRO A 160 -4.51 -5.59 16.11
CA PRO A 160 -5.95 -5.80 16.30
C PRO A 160 -6.60 -6.73 15.27
N TYR A 161 -5.96 -6.92 14.11
CA TYR A 161 -6.49 -7.71 12.99
C TYR A 161 -5.74 -9.02 12.75
N HIS A 162 -4.68 -9.26 13.49
CA HIS A 162 -3.84 -10.45 13.37
C HIS A 162 -4.17 -11.46 14.45
N SER A 163 -4.15 -12.75 14.09
CA SER A 163 -4.31 -13.84 15.06
C SER A 163 -3.11 -13.89 16.01
N TRP A 164 -3.26 -14.60 17.12
CA TRP A 164 -2.17 -14.81 18.08
C TRP A 164 -0.91 -15.39 17.42
N ALA A 165 -1.07 -16.34 16.50
CA ALA A 165 0.05 -16.95 15.78
C ALA A 165 0.82 -15.92 14.94
N ILE A 166 0.12 -15.05 14.22
CA ILE A 166 0.75 -14.00 13.41
C ILE A 166 1.44 -12.96 14.29
N ARG A 167 0.81 -12.55 15.41
CA ARG A 167 1.44 -11.62 16.36
C ARG A 167 2.73 -12.19 16.97
N THR A 168 2.71 -13.48 17.30
CA THR A 168 3.87 -14.18 17.86
C THR A 168 5.00 -14.27 16.84
N ALA A 169 4.69 -14.58 15.58
CA ALA A 169 5.68 -14.61 14.51
C ALA A 169 6.34 -13.23 14.29
N VAL A 170 5.55 -12.16 14.31
CA VAL A 170 6.08 -10.79 14.17
C VAL A 170 6.96 -10.39 15.36
N ALA A 171 6.58 -10.73 16.59
CA ALA A 171 7.37 -10.40 17.79
C ALA A 171 8.72 -11.13 17.87
N ALA A 172 8.89 -12.23 17.11
CA ALA A 172 10.11 -13.02 17.09
C ALA A 172 11.16 -12.53 16.08
N GLY A 173 10.80 -11.58 15.21
CA GLY A 173 11.66 -11.03 14.16
C GLY A 173 12.06 -9.59 14.41
#